data_AF-A0A939U291-F1
#
_entry.id   AF-A0A939U291-F1
#
_cell.length_a   1.000
_cell.length_b   1.000
_cell.length_c   1.000
_cell.angle_alpha   90.00
_cell.angle_beta   90.00
_cell.angle_gamma   90.00
#
_symmetry.space_group_name_H-M   'P 1'
#
loop_
_entity.id
_entity.type
_entity.pdbx_description
1 polymer ?
#
loop_
_entity_poly.entity_id
_entity_poly.type
_entity_poly.pdbx_seq_one_letter_code
_entity_poly.pdbx_strand_id
1 'polypeptide(L)'
;MKTAIFWKTSNHTIVFSEESPVEPPLNIADYSGSHVQSWEDVKRQYPDLALTEYDEFPRGRLIWDDSKATYFFYADIKILSDPDAVQTILQKIGISPEDFTIRFCRDPHYRTK
;
A
#
# COMPACT_ATOMS: atom_id res chain seq x y z
N MET A 1 11.22 9.70 0.58
CA MET A 1 11.13 8.25 0.82
C MET A 1 9.91 7.74 0.12
N LYS A 2 10.02 6.64 -0.61
CA LYS A 2 8.88 6.11 -1.36
C LYS A 2 7.83 5.56 -0.42
N THR A 3 6.64 6.10 -0.47
CA THR A 3 5.47 5.62 0.28
C THR A 3 4.40 5.23 -0.70
N ALA A 4 3.42 4.46 -0.23
CA ALA A 4 2.34 4.03 -1.11
C ALA A 4 1.07 3.64 -0.35
N ILE A 5 -0.05 3.72 -1.06
CA ILE A 5 -1.25 2.93 -0.78
C ILE A 5 -1.56 2.05 -1.98
N PHE A 6 -2.19 0.90 -1.73
CA PHE A 6 -2.44 -0.07 -2.78
C PHE A 6 -3.65 -0.95 -2.49
N TRP A 7 -4.16 -1.55 -3.56
CA TRP A 7 -5.23 -2.53 -3.56
C TRP A 7 -4.89 -3.72 -4.46
N LYS A 8 -5.46 -4.86 -4.13
CA LYS A 8 -5.44 -6.06 -4.96
C LYS A 8 -6.88 -6.47 -5.25
N THR A 9 -7.25 -6.51 -6.53
CA THR A 9 -8.51 -7.10 -6.99
C THR A 9 -8.21 -8.41 -7.74
N SER A 10 -9.25 -9.09 -8.22
CA SER A 10 -9.08 -10.28 -9.07
C SER A 10 -8.32 -9.98 -10.36
N ASN A 11 -8.52 -8.77 -10.91
CA ASN A 11 -7.99 -8.38 -12.22
C ASN A 11 -6.81 -7.40 -12.11
N HIS A 12 -6.69 -6.68 -11.01
CA HIS A 12 -5.80 -5.53 -10.90
C HIS A 12 -4.92 -5.57 -9.66
N THR A 13 -3.68 -5.13 -9.82
CA THR A 13 -2.84 -4.68 -8.70
C THR A 13 -2.67 -3.17 -8.87
N ILE A 14 -3.29 -2.39 -7.99
CA ILE A 14 -3.38 -0.94 -8.08
C ILE A 14 -2.46 -0.35 -7.01
N VAL A 15 -1.57 0.55 -7.41
CA VAL A 15 -0.57 1.16 -6.54
C VAL A 15 -0.51 2.64 -6.83
N PHE A 16 -0.69 3.47 -5.81
CA PHE A 16 -0.34 4.87 -5.84
C PHE A 16 0.85 5.08 -4.91
N SER A 17 1.94 5.60 -5.47
CA SER A 17 3.17 5.87 -4.73
C SER A 17 3.64 7.28 -4.98
N GLU A 18 4.36 7.82 -4.00
CA GLU A 18 4.98 9.13 -4.08
C GLU A 18 6.27 9.18 -3.25
N GLU A 19 7.05 10.24 -3.45
CA GLU A 19 8.14 10.56 -2.53
C GLU A 19 7.61 11.42 -1.39
N SER A 20 7.52 10.85 -0.19
CA SER A 20 7.09 11.56 1.01
C SER A 20 8.29 12.02 1.86
N PRO A 21 8.19 13.19 2.51
CA PRO A 21 9.17 13.61 3.51
C PRO A 21 9.06 12.75 4.78
N VAL A 22 10.14 12.69 5.55
CA VAL A 22 10.13 12.12 6.91
C VAL A 22 9.71 13.23 7.88
N GLU A 23 8.64 13.03 8.63
CA GLU A 23 8.05 14.06 9.48
C GLU A 23 8.31 13.81 10.99
N PRO A 24 8.90 14.79 11.71
CA PRO A 24 8.94 14.77 13.18
C PRO A 24 7.54 14.97 13.80
N PRO A 25 7.30 14.48 15.04
CA PRO A 25 8.25 13.82 15.93
C PRO A 25 8.35 12.31 15.72
N LEU A 26 7.51 11.72 14.87
CA LEU A 26 7.46 10.27 14.69
C LEU A 26 8.59 9.75 13.81
N ASN A 27 9.22 10.61 13.00
CA ASN A 27 10.24 10.25 12.01
C ASN A 27 9.72 9.18 11.03
N ILE A 28 8.48 9.38 10.57
CA ILE A 28 7.81 8.50 9.61
C ILE A 28 7.59 9.27 8.32
N ALA A 29 7.81 8.60 7.18
CA ALA A 29 7.27 9.05 5.91
C ALA A 29 6.06 8.20 5.54
N ASP A 30 4.95 8.86 5.21
CA ASP A 30 3.69 8.22 4.85
C ASP A 30 3.09 8.85 3.58
N TYR A 31 2.27 8.08 2.88
CA TYR A 31 1.51 8.55 1.73
C TYR A 31 0.48 9.60 2.19
N SER A 32 0.48 10.75 1.52
CA SER A 32 -0.32 11.92 1.89
C SER A 32 -1.83 11.71 1.73
N GLY A 33 -2.24 10.80 0.85
CA GLY A 33 -3.64 10.48 0.60
C GLY A 33 -4.22 9.38 1.52
N SER A 34 -5.53 9.25 1.45
CA SER A 34 -6.27 8.16 2.10
C SER A 34 -6.85 7.19 1.06
N HIS A 35 -7.08 5.94 1.46
CA HIS A 35 -7.75 4.97 0.59
C HIS A 35 -9.11 5.46 0.09
N VAL A 36 -9.88 6.16 0.94
CA VAL A 36 -11.21 6.69 0.57
C VAL A 36 -11.09 7.69 -0.59
N GLN A 37 -10.22 8.69 -0.44
CA GLN A 37 -10.07 9.75 -1.45
C GLN A 37 -9.49 9.20 -2.75
N SER A 38 -8.45 8.37 -2.65
CA SER A 38 -7.79 7.79 -3.80
C SER A 38 -8.65 6.77 -4.55
N TRP A 39 -9.67 6.18 -3.91
CA TRP A 39 -10.57 5.27 -4.61
C TRP A 39 -11.43 5.96 -5.67
N GLU A 40 -11.71 7.26 -5.53
CA GLU A 40 -12.37 8.03 -6.59
C GLU A 40 -11.53 8.07 -7.87
N ASP A 41 -10.20 8.09 -7.75
CA ASP A 41 -9.30 7.98 -8.90
C ASP A 41 -9.31 6.59 -9.49
N VAL A 42 -9.38 5.56 -8.64
CA VAL A 42 -9.51 4.17 -9.07
C VAL A 42 -10.78 3.96 -9.89
N LYS A 43 -11.94 4.41 -9.41
CA LYS A 43 -13.21 4.29 -10.13
C LYS A 43 -13.19 4.97 -11.50
N ARG A 44 -12.46 6.08 -11.62
CA ARG A 44 -12.29 6.79 -12.90
C ARG A 44 -11.37 6.06 -13.88
N GLN A 45 -10.35 5.38 -13.37
CA GLN A 45 -9.34 4.68 -14.18
C GLN A 45 -9.77 3.25 -14.57
N TYR A 46 -10.59 2.60 -13.74
CA TYR A 46 -10.98 1.20 -13.87
C TYR A 46 -12.50 1.08 -13.92
N PRO A 47 -13.12 1.05 -15.13
CA PRO A 47 -14.58 1.02 -15.27
C PRO A 47 -15.25 -0.18 -14.59
N ASP A 48 -14.56 -1.32 -14.47
CA ASP A 48 -15.05 -2.52 -13.78
C ASP A 48 -15.14 -2.34 -12.25
N LEU A 49 -14.51 -1.29 -11.71
CA LEU A 49 -14.54 -0.94 -10.29
C LEU A 49 -15.46 0.26 -9.99
N ALA A 50 -16.16 0.82 -10.98
CA ALA A 50 -16.88 2.09 -10.82
C ALA A 50 -18.02 2.07 -9.78
N LEU A 51 -18.55 0.90 -9.44
CA LEU A 51 -19.68 0.71 -8.51
C LEU A 51 -19.28 0.02 -7.20
N THR A 52 -17.98 -0.02 -6.89
CA THR A 52 -17.46 -0.71 -5.71
C THR A 52 -16.83 0.26 -4.73
N GLU A 53 -16.75 -0.15 -3.47
CA GLU A 53 -16.12 0.61 -2.39
C GLU A 53 -14.69 0.16 -2.12
N TYR A 54 -13.89 1.10 -1.61
CA TYR A 54 -12.46 0.91 -1.36
C TYR A 54 -12.16 -0.20 -0.35
N ASP A 55 -13.12 -0.53 0.53
CA ASP A 55 -12.97 -1.53 1.59
C ASP A 55 -13.47 -2.93 1.19
N GLU A 56 -14.02 -3.09 -0.02
CA GLU A 56 -14.39 -4.38 -0.59
C GLU A 56 -13.18 -5.19 -1.06
N PHE A 57 -12.04 -4.54 -1.28
CA PHE A 57 -10.82 -5.17 -1.80
C PHE A 57 -9.69 -5.22 -0.78
N PRO A 58 -8.87 -6.30 -0.79
CA PRO A 58 -7.64 -6.35 -0.01
C PRO A 58 -6.79 -5.12 -0.34
N ARG A 59 -6.35 -4.43 0.70
CA ARG A 59 -5.62 -3.17 0.56
C ARG A 59 -4.51 -3.06 1.59
N GLY A 60 -3.69 -2.05 1.42
CA GLY A 60 -2.60 -1.79 2.33
C GLY A 60 -1.88 -0.49 2.06
N ARG A 61 -0.78 -0.32 2.78
CA ARG A 61 0.06 0.87 2.80
C ARG A 61 1.51 0.47 3.03
N LEU A 62 2.41 1.23 2.41
CA LEU A 62 3.84 1.19 2.67
C LEU A 62 4.28 2.51 3.32
N ILE A 63 4.82 2.44 4.52
CA ILE A 63 5.43 3.58 5.22
C ILE A 63 6.90 3.33 5.49
N TRP A 64 7.67 4.40 5.64
CA TRP A 64 9.05 4.35 6.09
C TRP A 64 9.15 4.83 7.54
N ASP A 65 9.84 4.07 8.39
CA ASP A 65 10.25 4.50 9.73
C ASP A 65 11.76 4.75 9.71
N ASP A 66 12.13 6.02 9.78
CA ASP A 66 13.52 6.46 9.68
C ASP A 66 14.32 6.08 10.94
N SER A 67 13.66 6.04 12.09
CA SER A 67 14.30 5.66 13.35
C SER A 67 14.75 4.19 13.36
N LYS A 68 14.12 3.36 12.53
CA LYS A 68 14.44 1.93 12.37
C LYS A 68 15.10 1.61 11.03
N ALA A 69 15.27 2.59 10.15
CA ALA A 69 15.67 2.41 8.76
C ALA A 69 14.92 1.24 8.08
N THR A 70 13.58 1.19 8.27
CA THR A 70 12.75 0.05 7.87
C THR A 70 11.47 0.49 7.19
N TYR A 71 11.12 -0.17 6.08
CA TYR A 71 9.80 -0.09 5.51
C TYR A 71 8.82 -1.00 6.26
N PHE A 72 7.65 -0.47 6.60
CA PHE A 72 6.53 -1.26 7.11
C PHE A 72 5.47 -1.41 6.02
N PHE A 73 5.26 -2.65 5.58
CA PHE A 73 4.24 -3.03 4.62
C PHE A 73 3.02 -3.53 5.38
N TYR A 74 2.03 -2.66 5.58
CA TYR A 74 0.78 -2.99 6.24
C TYR A 74 -0.24 -3.44 5.20
N ALA A 75 -0.83 -4.62 5.34
CA ALA A 75 -1.84 -5.09 4.39
C ALA A 75 -2.83 -6.10 4.96
N ASP A 76 -3.92 -6.33 4.22
CA ASP A 76 -4.82 -7.48 4.40
C ASP A 76 -4.02 -8.79 4.31
N ILE A 77 -4.40 -9.78 5.12
CA ILE A 77 -3.79 -11.11 5.12
C ILE A 77 -3.85 -11.77 3.74
N LYS A 78 -4.89 -11.51 2.94
CA LYS A 78 -5.04 -12.03 1.57
C LYS A 78 -3.89 -11.56 0.66
N ILE A 79 -3.34 -10.37 0.87
CA ILE A 79 -2.15 -9.89 0.16
C ILE A 79 -0.90 -10.51 0.78
N LEU A 80 -0.79 -10.48 2.12
CA LEU A 80 0.42 -10.97 2.80
C LEU A 80 0.67 -12.46 2.61
N SER A 81 -0.39 -13.26 2.39
CA SER A 81 -0.28 -14.69 2.11
C SER A 81 -0.01 -15.02 0.64
N ASP A 82 0.03 -14.02 -0.24
CA ASP A 82 0.28 -14.15 -1.67
C ASP A 82 1.64 -13.48 -2.02
N PRO A 83 2.74 -14.27 -2.09
CA PRO A 83 4.07 -13.75 -2.38
C PRO A 83 4.16 -13.01 -3.71
N ASP A 84 3.44 -13.47 -4.74
CA ASP A 84 3.45 -12.87 -6.07
C ASP A 84 2.76 -11.51 -6.05
N ALA A 85 1.66 -11.37 -5.30
CA ALA A 85 1.01 -10.08 -5.08
C ALA A 85 1.94 -9.10 -4.35
N VAL A 86 2.59 -9.54 -3.27
CA VAL A 86 3.54 -8.71 -2.52
C VAL A 86 4.69 -8.24 -3.42
N GLN A 87 5.30 -9.16 -4.17
CA GLN A 87 6.40 -8.83 -5.08
C GLN A 87 5.96 -7.85 -6.16
N THR A 88 4.79 -8.08 -6.78
CA THR A 88 4.24 -7.19 -7.80
C THR A 88 4.02 -5.77 -7.26
N ILE A 89 3.48 -5.66 -6.03
CA ILE A 89 3.25 -4.35 -5.39
C ILE A 89 4.57 -3.64 -5.15
N LEU A 90 5.54 -4.32 -4.53
CA LEU A 90 6.87 -3.73 -4.24
C LEU A 90 7.60 -3.30 -5.50
N GLN A 91 7.54 -4.11 -6.57
CA GLN A 91 8.11 -3.75 -7.88
C GLN A 91 7.44 -2.51 -8.48
N LYS A 92 6.11 -2.40 -8.41
CA LYS A 92 5.38 -1.21 -8.89
C LYS A 92 5.73 0.06 -8.10
N ILE A 93 5.99 -0.06 -6.80
CA ILE A 93 6.51 1.06 -5.99
C ILE A 93 7.98 1.33 -6.35
N GLY A 94 8.71 0.31 -6.77
CA GLY A 94 10.15 0.35 -7.03
C GLY A 94 10.94 0.30 -5.73
N ILE A 95 10.57 -0.64 -4.86
CA ILE A 95 11.28 -1.01 -3.62
C ILE A 95 11.75 -2.46 -3.74
N SER A 96 13.03 -2.68 -3.46
CA SER A 96 13.64 -4.02 -3.45
C SER A 96 13.94 -4.45 -2.01
N PRO A 97 13.62 -5.70 -1.61
CA PRO A 97 14.07 -6.29 -0.35
C PRO A 97 15.61 -6.43 -0.24
N GLU A 98 16.34 -6.33 -1.35
CA GLU A 98 17.81 -6.34 -1.36
C GLU A 98 18.39 -5.00 -0.89
N ASP A 99 17.69 -3.90 -1.16
CA ASP A 99 18.13 -2.53 -0.84
C ASP A 99 17.64 -2.07 0.54
N PHE A 100 16.50 -2.60 1.00
CA PHE A 100 15.85 -2.14 2.22
C PHE A 100 15.33 -3.29 3.10
N THR A 101 15.36 -3.07 4.41
CA THR A 101 14.63 -3.93 5.35
C THR A 101 13.13 -3.64 5.23
N ILE A 102 12.34 -4.69 4.98
CA ILE A 102 10.88 -4.61 4.91
C ILE A 102 10.27 -5.50 5.99
N ARG A 103 9.33 -4.94 6.75
CA ARG A 103 8.53 -5.65 7.76
C ARG A 103 7.09 -5.75 7.29
N PHE A 104 6.62 -6.98 7.16
CA PHE A 104 5.23 -7.27 6.80
C PHE A 104 4.37 -7.28 8.05
N CYS A 105 3.35 -6.44 8.05
CA CYS A 105 2.47 -6.24 9.20
C CYS A 105 1.02 -6.46 8.78
N ARG A 106 0.34 -7.34 9.51
CA ARG A 106 -1.11 -7.50 9.35
C ARG A 106 -1.80 -6.33 10.04
N ASP A 107 -2.70 -5.67 9.32
CA ASP A 107 -3.53 -4.61 9.89
C ASP A 107 -5.01 -5.03 9.86
N PRO A 108 -5.67 -5.19 11.02
CA PRO A 108 -7.10 -5.46 11.10
C PRO A 108 -7.96 -4.41 10.39
N HIS A 109 -7.51 -3.15 10.28
CA HIS A 109 -8.21 -2.10 9.56
C HIS A 109 -8.32 -2.38 8.06
N TYR A 110 -7.35 -3.09 7.49
CA TYR A 110 -7.34 -3.46 6.07
C TYR A 110 -8.06 -4.77 5.77
N ARG A 111 -8.67 -5.40 6.77
CA ARG A 111 -9.49 -6.59 6.53
C ARG A 111 -10.67 -6.23 5.64
N THR A 112 -10.76 -6.91 4.51
CA THR A 112 -11.95 -6.93 3.66
C THR A 112 -13.17 -7.41 4.43
N LYS A 113 -14.32 -6.74 4.21
CA LYS A 113 -15.61 -7.18 4.73
C LYS A 113 -16.02 -8.53 4.14
#